data_AF-A0A930TIA7-F1
#
_entry.id   AF-A0A930TIA7-F1
#
_cell.length_a   1.000
_cell.length_b   1.000
_cell.length_c   1.000
_cell.angle_alpha   90.00
_cell.angle_beta   90.00
_cell.angle_gamma   90.00
#
_symmetry.space_group_name_H-M   'P 1'
#
loop_
_entity.id
_entity.type
_entity.pdbx_description
1 polymer ?
#
loop_
_entity_poly.entity_id
_entity_poly.type
_entity_poly.pdbx_seq_one_letter_code
_entity_poly.pdbx_strand_id
1 'polypeptide(L)'
;MSTDMTPADRLNHQVVYTMLNKVKHSGDHPHDISFFAEDFEGESVSRELLIEQLNRIMPDYLLGEIEHSSDVSSTGAALVTCKNAQVTTDGLAMLKADYFKVDHPE
;
A
#
# COMPACT_ATOMS: atom_id res chain seq x y z
N MET A 1 -15.49 -17.43 12.46
CA MET A 1 -15.55 -16.12 13.14
C MET A 1 -15.82 -15.09 12.07
N SER A 2 -17.03 -14.52 12.04
CA SER A 2 -17.38 -13.47 11.10
C SER A 2 -16.91 -12.14 11.68
N THR A 3 -15.69 -11.74 11.34
CA THR A 3 -15.26 -10.34 11.50
C THR A 3 -15.97 -9.54 10.41
N ASP A 4 -17.08 -8.89 10.77
CA ASP A 4 -17.68 -7.85 9.94
C ASP A 4 -16.66 -6.72 9.78
N MET A 5 -15.88 -6.79 8.69
CA MET A 5 -14.99 -5.70 8.28
C MET A 5 -15.85 -4.50 7.95
N THR A 6 -15.62 -3.39 8.67
CA THR A 6 -16.29 -2.13 8.34
C THR A 6 -15.83 -1.64 6.97
N PRO A 7 -16.60 -0.77 6.29
CA PRO A 7 -16.15 -0.16 5.03
C PRO A 7 -14.79 0.54 5.15
N ALA A 8 -14.48 1.14 6.30
CA ALA A 8 -13.18 1.72 6.58
C ALA A 8 -12.07 0.67 6.68
N ASP A 9 -12.33 -0.49 7.29
CA ASP A 9 -11.37 -1.59 7.35
C ASP A 9 -11.06 -2.16 5.96
N ARG A 10 -12.08 -2.24 5.08
CA ARG A 10 -11.93 -2.67 3.69
C ARG A 10 -11.08 -1.68 2.89
N LEU A 11 -11.35 -0.38 3.03
CA LEU A 11 -10.55 0.67 2.40
C LEU A 11 -9.09 0.60 2.89
N ASN A 12 -8.87 0.45 4.19
CA ASN A 12 -7.53 0.33 4.76
C ASN A 12 -6.79 -0.90 4.22
N HIS A 13 -7.46 -2.06 4.14
CA HIS A 13 -6.88 -3.27 3.56
C HIS A 13 -6.55 -3.11 2.08
N GLN A 14 -7.43 -2.50 1.29
CA GLN A 14 -7.19 -2.24 -0.14
C GLN A 14 -6.01 -1.30 -0.33
N VAL A 15 -5.92 -0.23 0.46
CA VAL A 15 -4.80 0.72 0.44
C VAL A 15 -3.48 0.00 0.76
N VAL A 16 -3.42 -0.76 1.85
CA VAL A 16 -2.24 -1.53 2.25
C VAL A 16 -1.86 -2.55 1.18
N TYR A 17 -2.84 -3.27 0.63
CA TYR A 17 -2.63 -4.24 -0.44
C TYR A 17 -2.02 -3.58 -1.69
N THR A 18 -2.62 -2.51 -2.19
CA THR A 18 -2.13 -1.78 -3.36
C THR A 18 -0.70 -1.31 -3.14
N MET A 19 -0.39 -0.82 -1.94
CA MET A 19 0.96 -0.36 -1.60
C MET A 19 2.00 -1.49 -1.68
N LEU A 20 1.75 -2.60 -0.98
CA LEU A 20 2.67 -3.74 -0.96
C LEU A 20 2.78 -4.41 -2.33
N ASN A 21 1.67 -4.52 -3.06
CA ASN A 21 1.66 -5.12 -4.38
C ASN A 21 2.46 -4.28 -5.38
N LYS A 22 2.32 -2.95 -5.35
CA LYS A 22 3.07 -2.04 -6.21
C LYS A 22 4.58 -2.12 -5.94
N VAL A 23 5.00 -2.16 -4.67
CA VAL A 23 6.42 -2.32 -4.28
C VAL A 23 6.94 -3.70 -4.67
N LYS A 24 6.15 -4.77 -4.52
CA LYS A 24 6.56 -6.12 -4.96
C LYS A 24 6.80 -6.16 -6.47
N HIS A 25 5.95 -5.49 -7.26
CA HIS A 25 6.04 -5.51 -8.72
C HIS A 25 7.13 -4.59 -9.29
N SER A 26 7.73 -3.71 -8.49
CA SER A 26 8.83 -2.85 -8.95
C SER A 26 10.19 -3.53 -9.05
N GLY A 27 10.32 -4.77 -8.54
CA GLY A 27 11.54 -5.58 -8.66
C GLY A 27 12.09 -6.07 -7.33
N ASP A 28 13.17 -6.85 -7.39
CA ASP A 28 13.76 -7.51 -6.22
C ASP A 28 14.70 -6.61 -5.39
N HIS A 29 14.98 -5.39 -5.85
CA HIS A 29 15.88 -4.45 -5.20
C HIS A 29 15.10 -3.25 -4.63
N PRO A 30 15.65 -2.51 -3.64
CA PRO A 30 15.02 -1.29 -3.16
C PRO A 30 14.82 -0.28 -4.27
N HIS A 31 13.60 0.23 -4.43
CA HIS A 31 13.24 1.19 -5.47
C HIS A 31 12.31 2.29 -4.94
N ASP A 32 12.37 3.46 -5.56
CA ASP A 32 11.45 4.55 -5.24
C ASP A 32 10.08 4.25 -5.86
N ILE A 33 9.03 4.29 -5.03
CA ILE A 33 7.65 4.00 -5.44
C ILE A 33 6.77 5.20 -5.16
N SER A 34 6.25 5.82 -6.21
CA SER A 34 5.25 6.88 -6.10
C SER A 34 3.83 6.33 -6.12
N PHE A 35 3.01 6.79 -5.19
CA PHE A 35 1.59 6.50 -5.09
C PHE A 35 0.76 7.70 -5.55
N PHE A 36 -0.20 7.43 -6.41
CA PHE A 36 -1.11 8.42 -7.01
C PHE A 36 -2.55 8.07 -6.63
N ALA A 37 -3.45 9.06 -6.67
CA ALA A 37 -4.86 8.84 -6.36
C ALA A 37 -5.49 7.76 -7.28
N GLU A 38 -5.05 7.69 -8.54
CA GLU A 38 -5.51 6.72 -9.53
C GLU A 38 -5.11 5.27 -9.24
N ASP A 39 -4.10 5.03 -8.40
CA ASP A 39 -3.70 3.67 -8.00
C ASP A 39 -4.80 2.97 -7.16
N PHE A 40 -5.79 3.71 -6.65
CA PHE A 40 -6.79 3.21 -5.70
C PHE A 40 -8.21 3.12 -6.30
N GLU A 41 -8.32 2.87 -7.61
CA GLU A 41 -9.55 2.53 -8.39
C GLU A 41 -10.90 2.86 -7.71
N GLY A 42 -11.30 4.13 -7.73
CA GLY A 42 -12.63 4.57 -7.31
C GLY A 42 -12.77 4.95 -5.84
N GLU A 43 -11.73 4.78 -5.03
CA GLU A 43 -11.71 5.22 -3.64
C GLU A 43 -11.14 6.64 -3.50
N SER A 44 -11.74 7.44 -2.61
CA SER A 44 -11.24 8.78 -2.28
C SER A 44 -10.12 8.66 -1.25
N VAL A 45 -8.91 8.41 -1.73
CA VAL A 45 -7.72 8.27 -0.89
C VAL A 45 -7.00 9.62 -0.76
N SER A 46 -6.86 10.10 0.47
CA SER A 46 -6.10 11.32 0.77
C SER A 46 -4.64 11.00 1.05
N ARG A 47 -3.77 12.02 0.93
CA ARG A 47 -2.36 11.90 1.32
C ARG A 47 -2.21 11.50 2.78
N GLU A 48 -2.96 12.13 3.67
CA GLU A 48 -2.88 11.90 5.12
C GLU A 48 -3.21 10.44 5.44
N LEU A 49 -4.24 9.89 4.80
CA LEU A 49 -4.59 8.48 4.94
C LEU A 49 -3.46 7.57 4.47
N LEU A 50 -2.84 7.87 3.32
CA LEU A 50 -1.70 7.08 2.82
C LEU A 50 -0.50 7.14 3.76
N ILE A 51 -0.16 8.31 4.28
CA ILE A 51 0.92 8.48 5.24
C ILE A 51 0.61 7.68 6.52
N GLU A 52 -0.62 7.75 7.01
CA GLU A 52 -1.03 6.97 8.19
C GLU A 52 -0.89 5.47 7.95
N GLN A 53 -1.40 4.95 6.82
CA GLN A 53 -1.30 3.54 6.49
C GLN A 53 0.15 3.10 6.26
N LEU A 54 0.98 3.90 5.59
CA LEU A 54 2.40 3.62 5.41
C LEU A 54 3.13 3.54 6.75
N ASN A 55 2.93 4.51 7.63
CA ASN A 55 3.54 4.49 8.97
C ASN A 55 3.09 3.26 9.79
N ARG A 56 1.87 2.78 9.56
CA ARG A 56 1.35 1.58 10.23
C ARG A 56 2.00 0.29 9.72
N ILE A 57 2.27 0.18 8.43
CA ILE A 57 2.79 -1.07 7.84
C ILE A 57 4.31 -1.10 7.73
N MET A 58 4.98 0.05 7.74
CA MET A 58 6.44 0.10 7.58
C MET A 58 7.26 -0.64 8.65
N PRO A 59 6.84 -0.68 9.93
CA PRO A 59 7.60 -1.41 10.96
C PRO A 59 7.74 -2.91 10.67
N ASP A 60 6.73 -3.51 10.03
CA ASP A 60 6.60 -4.97 9.94
C ASP A 60 6.60 -5.49 8.49
N TYR A 61 6.00 -4.74 7.54
CA TYR A 61 5.65 -5.24 6.21
C TYR A 61 6.36 -4.53 5.05
N LEU A 62 6.85 -3.30 5.26
CA LEU A 62 7.44 -2.47 4.20
C LEU A 62 8.65 -1.66 4.71
N LEU A 63 9.82 -1.87 4.14
CA LEU A 63 10.98 -1.01 4.41
C LEU A 63 10.97 0.19 3.46
N GLY A 64 11.51 1.32 3.91
CA GLY A 64 11.72 2.52 3.11
C GLY A 64 11.59 3.80 3.92
N GLU A 65 11.58 4.94 3.23
CA GLU A 65 11.36 6.26 3.82
C GLU A 65 10.18 6.96 3.13
N ILE A 66 9.29 7.58 3.91
CA ILE A 66 8.14 8.30 3.38
C ILE A 66 8.58 9.72 2.97
N GLU A 67 8.56 9.99 1.68
CA GLU A 67 8.72 11.33 1.11
C GLU A 67 7.36 11.83 0.61
N HIS A 68 6.98 13.04 1.01
CA HIS A 68 5.78 13.70 0.49
C HIS A 68 6.12 15.15 0.16
N SER A 69 5.69 15.60 -1.02
CA SER A 69 5.95 16.97 -1.47
C SER A 69 4.88 17.92 -0.91
N SER A 70 5.28 19.04 -0.32
CA SER A 70 4.36 20.04 0.23
C SER A 70 3.44 20.65 -0.84
N ASP A 71 3.86 20.63 -2.10
CA ASP A 71 3.10 21.11 -3.25
C ASP A 71 2.23 19.99 -3.86
N VAL A 72 0.95 19.95 -3.48
CA VAL A 72 -0.08 19.07 -4.09
C VAL A 72 -0.80 19.75 -5.25
N SER A 73 -0.38 20.97 -5.63
CA SER A 73 -1.14 21.86 -6.51
C SER A 73 -1.14 21.44 -7.99
N SER A 74 -0.59 20.28 -8.33
CA SER A 74 -0.50 19.79 -9.71
C SER A 74 -1.38 18.55 -9.88
N THR A 75 -2.36 18.62 -10.79
CA THR A 75 -3.11 17.46 -11.26
C THR A 75 -2.11 16.42 -11.79
N GLY A 76 -2.05 15.23 -11.18
CA GLY A 76 -1.09 14.17 -11.52
C GLY A 76 0.19 14.12 -10.66
N ALA A 77 0.31 14.94 -9.62
CA ALA A 77 1.39 14.78 -8.64
C ALA A 77 1.19 13.52 -7.79
N ALA A 78 2.30 12.85 -7.45
CA ALA A 78 2.29 11.76 -6.48
C ALA A 78 1.79 12.28 -5.13
N LEU A 79 0.88 11.53 -4.50
CA LEU A 79 0.40 11.84 -3.15
C LEU A 79 1.52 11.62 -2.13
N VAL A 80 2.23 10.50 -2.27
CA VAL A 80 3.35 10.06 -1.42
C VAL A 80 4.32 9.24 -2.27
N THR A 81 5.63 9.37 -2.01
CA THR A 81 6.67 8.49 -2.55
C THR A 81 7.35 7.74 -1.42
N CYS A 82 7.43 6.43 -1.51
CA CYS A 82 8.26 5.61 -0.63
C CYS A 82 9.64 5.45 -1.26
N LYS A 83 10.67 6.01 -0.64
CA LYS A 83 12.06 5.91 -1.07
C LYS A 83 12.67 4.59 -0.62
N ASN A 84 13.52 3.99 -1.47
CA ASN A 84 14.17 2.71 -1.18
C ASN A 84 13.17 1.64 -0.70
N ALA A 85 11.98 1.62 -1.29
CA ALA A 85 10.89 0.77 -0.85
C ALA A 85 11.22 -0.71 -1.10
N GLN A 86 11.00 -1.55 -0.09
CA GLN A 86 11.16 -3.00 -0.21
C GLN A 86 10.15 -3.73 0.66
N VAL A 87 9.45 -4.70 0.12
CA VAL A 87 8.53 -5.54 0.91
C VAL A 87 9.33 -6.49 1.79
N THR A 88 9.00 -6.58 3.07
CA THR A 88 9.64 -7.53 4.00
C THR A 88 9.18 -8.97 3.72
N THR A 89 9.83 -9.96 4.33
CA THR A 89 9.36 -11.35 4.30
C THR A 89 7.92 -11.47 4.84
N ASP A 90 7.60 -10.74 5.90
CA ASP A 90 6.27 -10.75 6.49
C ASP A 90 5.26 -10.00 5.62
N GLY A 91 5.66 -8.92 4.94
CA GLY A 91 4.83 -8.24 3.94
C GLY A 91 4.49 -9.14 2.74
N LEU A 92 5.45 -9.95 2.29
CA LEU A 92 5.22 -10.96 1.26
C LEU A 92 4.30 -12.09 1.77
N ALA A 93 4.43 -12.49 3.03
CA ALA A 93 3.55 -13.48 3.65
C ALA A 93 2.12 -12.95 3.78
N MET A 94 1.94 -11.68 4.11
CA MET A 94 0.64 -11.02 4.19
C MET A 94 -0.03 -10.93 2.81
N LEU A 95 0.71 -10.47 1.79
CA LEU A 95 0.24 -10.50 0.39
C LEU A 95 -0.19 -11.90 -0.02
N LYS A 96 0.56 -12.93 0.39
CA LYS A 96 0.18 -14.32 0.12
C LYS A 96 -1.07 -14.74 0.90
N ALA A 97 -1.17 -14.43 2.19
CA ALA A 97 -2.29 -14.84 3.02
C ALA A 97 -3.62 -14.18 2.61
N ASP A 98 -3.58 -12.91 2.20
CA ASP A 98 -4.76 -12.17 1.75
C ASP A 98 -5.20 -12.55 0.32
N TYR A 99 -4.27 -13.01 -0.56
CA TYR A 99 -4.59 -13.40 -1.94
C TYR A 99 -4.71 -14.92 -2.19
N PHE A 100 -3.99 -15.79 -1.47
CA PHE A 100 -4.10 -17.26 -1.62
C PHE A 100 -5.33 -17.86 -0.91
N LYS A 101 -6.19 -17.05 -0.27
CA LYS A 101 -7.55 -17.51 0.05
C LYS A 101 -8.48 -17.60 -1.17
N VAL A 102 -8.03 -17.17 -2.36
CA VAL A 102 -8.83 -17.21 -3.60
C VAL A 102 -8.49 -18.41 -4.49
N ASP A 103 -7.34 -19.06 -4.32
CA ASP A 103 -6.94 -20.27 -5.08
C ASP A 103 -7.17 -21.57 -4.30
N HIS A 104 -8.38 -21.75 -3.78
CA HIS A 104 -8.94 -23.09 -3.58
C HIS A 104 -9.94 -23.35 -4.72
N PRO A 105 -9.52 -23.91 -5.87
CA PRO A 105 -10.44 -24.72 -6.63
C PRO A 105 -10.77 -25.95 -5.76
N GLU A 106 -12.06 -26.25 -5.68
CA GLU A 106 -12.63 -27.46 -5.08
C GLU A 106 -11.96 -28.75 -5.58
#